data_AF-A0A497JP83-F1
#
_entry.id   AF-A0A497JP83-F1
#
_cell.length_a   1.000
_cell.length_b   1.000
_cell.length_c   1.000
_cell.angle_alpha   90.00
_cell.angle_beta   90.00
_cell.angle_gamma   90.00
#
_symmetry.space_group_name_H-M   'P 1'
#
loop_
_entity.id
_entity.type
_entity.pdbx_description
1 polymer ?
#
loop_
_entity_poly.entity_id
_entity_poly.type
_entity_poly.pdbx_seq_one_letter_code
_entity_poly.pdbx_strand_id
1 'polypeptide(L)'
;MVDFLRELVGFIPKKERLKLFMDFYEECSLNSREAARVLGISVRRVYFYLPNRRNNRVRNYPNDETTYLILKTLFKKNPERAFKAVKRLNMEFNRVQAGVLFKGIHQKLKDLYNIMV
;
A
#
# COMPACT_ATOMS: atom_id res chain seq x y z
N MET A 1 -8.27 -13.05 -5.35
CA MET A 1 -7.23 -11.99 -5.24
C MET A 1 -7.84 -10.61 -4.97
N VAL A 2 -8.89 -10.19 -5.70
CA VAL A 2 -9.54 -8.88 -5.54
C VAL A 2 -10.17 -8.68 -4.15
N ASP A 3 -10.92 -9.66 -3.65
CA ASP A 3 -11.62 -9.54 -2.36
C ASP A 3 -10.66 -9.57 -1.17
N PHE A 4 -9.61 -10.40 -1.27
CA PHE A 4 -8.55 -10.46 -0.26
C PHE A 4 -7.79 -9.13 -0.11
N LEU A 5 -7.43 -8.47 -1.23
CA LEU A 5 -6.72 -7.19 -1.15
C LEU A 5 -7.60 -6.11 -0.51
N ARG A 6 -8.92 -6.13 -0.74
CA ARG A 6 -9.86 -5.21 -0.10
C ARG A 6 -9.98 -5.45 1.41
N GLU A 7 -10.01 -6.71 1.84
CA GLU A 7 -9.94 -7.05 3.26
C GLU A 7 -8.61 -6.56 3.86
N LEU A 8 -7.49 -6.90 3.22
CA LEU A 8 -6.14 -6.59 3.70
C LEU A 8 -5.93 -5.08 3.97
N VAL A 9 -6.36 -4.20 3.07
CA VAL A 9 -6.12 -2.75 3.19
C VAL A 9 -6.75 -2.15 4.44
N GLY A 10 -7.89 -2.69 4.91
CA GLY A 10 -8.55 -2.25 6.14
C GLY A 10 -7.65 -2.38 7.37
N PHE A 11 -6.69 -3.30 7.33
CA PHE A 11 -5.79 -3.58 8.44
C PHE A 11 -4.44 -2.86 8.32
N ILE A 12 -4.11 -2.28 7.17
CA ILE A 12 -2.82 -1.63 6.95
C ILE A 12 -2.77 -0.29 7.73
N PRO A 13 -1.81 -0.10 8.65
CA PRO A 13 -1.68 1.16 9.39
C PRO A 13 -1.43 2.35 8.46
N LYS A 14 -1.94 3.54 8.83
CA LYS A 14 -1.81 4.78 8.03
C LYS A 14 -0.37 5.06 7.56
N LYS A 15 0.61 4.84 8.44
CA LYS A 15 2.04 5.02 8.12
C LYS A 15 2.51 4.07 7.00
N GLU A 16 2.07 2.81 7.04
CA GLU A 16 2.40 1.82 6.00
C GLU A 16 1.69 2.12 4.68
N ARG A 17 0.45 2.63 4.73
CA ARG A 17 -0.26 3.11 3.53
C ARG A 17 0.50 4.23 2.82
N LEU A 18 1.10 5.14 3.59
CA LEU A 18 1.93 6.20 3.04
C LEU A 18 3.22 5.65 2.42
N LYS A 19 3.89 4.70 3.07
CA LYS A 19 5.07 4.03 2.50
C LYS A 19 4.74 3.33 1.19
N LEU A 20 3.63 2.57 1.15
CA LEU A 20 3.13 1.94 -0.09
C LEU A 20 2.90 2.97 -1.20
N PHE A 21 2.33 4.11 -0.87
CA PHE A 21 2.15 5.19 -1.84
C PHE A 21 3.49 5.74 -2.33
N MET A 22 4.50 5.91 -1.47
CA MET A 22 5.82 6.38 -1.91
C MET A 22 6.54 5.37 -2.80
N ASP A 23 6.51 4.09 -2.46
CA ASP A 23 7.06 3.01 -3.31
C ASP A 23 6.41 3.05 -4.70
N PHE A 24 5.08 3.20 -4.76
CA PHE A 24 4.36 3.36 -6.02
C PHE A 24 4.65 4.68 -6.74
N TYR A 25 4.88 5.77 -5.99
CA TYR A 25 5.19 7.07 -6.57
C TYR A 25 6.55 7.06 -7.27
N GLU A 26 7.52 6.33 -6.71
CA GLU A 26 8.80 6.05 -7.36
C GLU A 26 8.62 5.24 -8.66
N GLU A 27 7.74 4.23 -8.69
CA GLU A 27 7.40 3.51 -9.93
C GLU A 27 6.82 4.43 -11.01
N CYS A 28 6.22 5.54 -10.60
CA CYS A 28 5.71 6.58 -11.50
C CYS A 28 6.76 7.67 -11.76
N SER A 29 8.05 7.40 -11.54
CA SER A 29 9.16 8.35 -11.72
C SER A 29 8.96 9.67 -10.97
N LEU A 30 8.35 9.60 -9.79
CA LEU A 30 8.03 10.76 -8.95
C LEU A 30 7.16 11.81 -9.68
N ASN A 31 6.29 11.35 -10.58
CA ASN A 31 5.40 12.22 -11.35
C ASN A 31 3.96 12.14 -10.82
N SER A 32 3.46 13.26 -10.29
CA SER A 32 2.12 13.34 -9.69
C SER A 32 0.98 13.12 -10.70
N ARG A 33 1.16 13.55 -11.96
CA ARG A 33 0.16 13.36 -13.01
C ARG A 33 0.11 11.90 -13.45
N GLU A 34 1.26 11.25 -13.58
CA GLU A 34 1.33 9.84 -13.92
C GLU A 34 0.72 8.97 -12.81
N ALA A 35 1.09 9.23 -11.55
CA ALA A 35 0.50 8.54 -10.41
C ALA A 35 -1.03 8.69 -10.36
N ALA A 36 -1.54 9.90 -10.61
CA ALA A 36 -2.97 10.17 -10.67
C ALA A 36 -3.67 9.39 -11.80
N ARG A 37 -3.09 9.40 -13.01
CA ARG A 37 -3.58 8.71 -14.19
C ARG A 37 -3.64 7.20 -13.98
N VAL A 38 -2.55 6.62 -13.45
CA VAL A 38 -2.42 5.17 -13.22
C VAL A 38 -3.39 4.69 -12.15
N LEU A 39 -3.57 5.45 -11.06
CA LEU A 39 -4.52 5.10 -10.00
C LEU A 39 -5.97 5.47 -10.32
N GLY A 40 -6.22 6.25 -11.38
CA GLY A 40 -7.56 6.77 -11.69
C GLY A 40 -8.11 7.72 -10.61
N ILE A 41 -7.25 8.50 -9.98
CA ILE A 41 -7.62 9.48 -8.93
C ILE A 41 -7.28 10.90 -9.37
N SER A 42 -7.91 11.90 -8.73
CA SER A 42 -7.54 13.30 -8.97
C SER A 42 -6.09 13.58 -8.59
N VAL A 43 -5.37 14.39 -9.39
CA VAL A 43 -4.01 14.84 -9.05
C VAL A 43 -3.95 15.57 -7.70
N ARG A 44 -5.02 16.25 -7.31
CA ARG A 44 -5.15 16.91 -6.00
C ARG A 44 -5.00 15.92 -4.84
N ARG A 45 -5.57 14.70 -4.96
CA ARG A 45 -5.41 13.65 -3.95
C ARG A 45 -3.94 13.22 -3.82
N VAL A 46 -3.22 13.10 -4.93
CA VAL A 46 -1.79 12.77 -4.93
C VAL A 46 -1.00 13.78 -4.09
N TYR A 47 -1.24 15.09 -4.28
CA TYR A 47 -0.58 16.14 -3.50
C TYR A 47 -0.89 16.10 -2.01
N PHE A 48 -1.99 15.47 -1.57
CA PHE A 48 -2.25 15.32 -0.14
C PHE A 48 -1.35 14.27 0.53
N TYR A 49 -0.87 13.31 -0.25
CA TYR A 49 0.00 12.24 0.24
C TYR A 49 1.49 12.59 0.15
N LEU A 50 1.84 13.65 -0.57
CA LEU A 50 3.23 14.12 -0.68
C LEU A 50 3.62 15.00 0.53
N PRO A 51 4.84 14.86 1.04
CA PRO A 51 5.33 15.72 2.11
C PRO A 51 5.44 17.16 1.63
N ASN A 52 5.02 18.10 2.48
CA ASN A 52 5.21 19.51 2.20
C ASN A 52 6.70 19.87 2.35
N ARG A 53 7.26 20.56 1.34
CA ARG A 53 8.66 20.99 1.32
C ARG A 53 9.09 21.81 2.55
N ARG A 54 8.16 22.52 3.21
CA ARG A 54 8.48 23.40 4.35
C ARG A 54 8.61 22.69 5.69
N ASN A 55 7.87 21.61 5.92
CA ASN A 55 7.80 20.97 7.24
C ASN A 55 7.81 19.44 7.20
N ASN A 56 8.00 18.87 6.02
CA ASN A 56 8.00 17.43 5.75
C ASN A 56 6.73 16.68 6.24
N ARG A 57 5.63 17.40 6.51
CA ARG A 57 4.36 16.81 6.93
C ARG A 57 3.49 16.54 5.70
N VAL A 58 2.83 15.39 5.70
CA VAL A 58 1.78 15.08 4.72
C VAL A 58 0.45 15.68 5.16
N ARG A 59 -0.41 16.04 4.20
CA ARG A 59 -1.73 16.61 4.51
C ARG A 59 -2.76 15.53 4.83
N ASN A 60 -2.62 14.36 4.20
CA ASN A 60 -3.50 13.22 4.43
C ASN A 60 -2.78 11.90 4.15
N TYR A 61 -3.42 10.80 4.54
CA TYR A 61 -2.98 9.44 4.25
C TYR A 61 -3.88 8.80 3.19
N PRO A 62 -3.36 7.86 2.38
CA PRO A 62 -4.20 7.05 1.51
C PRO A 62 -5.29 6.32 2.33
N ASN A 63 -6.54 6.40 1.86
CA ASN A 63 -7.64 5.63 2.42
C ASN A 63 -7.65 4.21 1.83
N ASP A 64 -8.54 3.35 2.32
CA ASP A 64 -8.62 1.93 1.97
C ASP A 64 -8.72 1.74 0.44
N GLU A 65 -9.59 2.51 -0.23
CA GLU A 65 -9.75 2.43 -1.68
C GLU A 65 -8.47 2.81 -2.43
N THR A 66 -7.84 3.94 -2.08
CA THR A 66 -6.57 4.34 -2.71
C THR A 66 -5.47 3.32 -2.43
N THR A 67 -5.38 2.78 -1.21
CA THR A 67 -4.39 1.74 -0.87
C THR A 67 -4.64 0.45 -1.66
N TYR A 68 -5.90 0.07 -1.87
CA TYR A 68 -6.27 -1.07 -2.71
C TYR A 68 -5.81 -0.87 -4.15
N LEU A 69 -6.06 0.31 -4.73
CA LEU A 69 -5.64 0.66 -6.09
C LEU A 69 -4.11 0.64 -6.24
N ILE A 70 -3.37 1.12 -5.23
CA ILE A 70 -1.91 1.05 -5.19
C ILE A 70 -1.43 -0.40 -5.23
N LEU A 71 -1.91 -1.24 -4.30
CA LEU A 71 -1.50 -2.65 -4.23
C LEU A 71 -1.87 -3.39 -5.51
N LYS A 72 -3.11 -3.27 -5.98
CA LYS A 72 -3.57 -3.88 -7.23
C LYS A 72 -2.66 -3.50 -8.41
N THR A 73 -2.26 -2.23 -8.49
CA THR A 73 -1.40 -1.75 -9.56
C THR A 73 0.01 -2.28 -9.45
N LEU A 74 0.59 -2.28 -8.23
CA LEU A 74 1.91 -2.84 -7.99
C LEU A 74 1.95 -4.32 -8.37
N PHE A 75 0.96 -5.12 -7.95
CA PHE A 75 0.87 -6.53 -8.33
C PHE A 75 0.80 -6.75 -9.84
N LYS A 76 0.15 -5.84 -10.57
CA LYS A 76 0.02 -5.94 -12.04
C LYS A 76 1.28 -5.48 -12.78
N LYS A 77 1.91 -4.40 -12.34
CA LYS A 77 3.04 -3.76 -13.05
C LYS A 77 4.40 -4.26 -12.62
N ASN A 78 4.58 -4.50 -11.33
CA ASN A 78 5.86 -4.86 -10.72
C ASN A 78 5.64 -5.85 -9.56
N PRO A 79 5.43 -7.14 -9.87
CA PRO A 79 5.15 -8.17 -8.89
C PRO A 79 6.22 -8.27 -7.80
N GLU A 80 7.50 -8.05 -8.14
CA GLU A 80 8.60 -8.08 -7.17
C GLU A 80 8.49 -6.96 -6.14
N ARG A 81 8.22 -5.72 -6.55
CA ARG A 81 8.01 -4.61 -5.60
C ARG A 81 6.73 -4.82 -4.80
N ALA A 82 5.66 -5.33 -5.41
CA ALA A 82 4.45 -5.71 -4.69
C ALA A 82 4.76 -6.75 -3.60
N PHE A 83 5.63 -7.72 -3.92
CA PHE A 83 6.04 -8.75 -2.98
C PHE A 83 6.87 -8.19 -1.83
N LYS A 84 7.84 -7.32 -2.11
CA LYS A 84 8.62 -6.61 -1.07
C LYS A 84 7.72 -5.79 -0.15
N ALA A 85 6.74 -5.10 -0.72
CA ALA A 85 5.74 -4.36 0.03
C ALA A 85 4.91 -5.26 0.95
N VAL A 86 4.41 -6.39 0.44
CA VAL A 86 3.64 -7.37 1.22
C VAL A 86 4.50 -8.03 2.30
N LYS A 87 5.75 -8.40 2.01
CA LYS A 87 6.69 -8.93 3.01
C LYS A 87 6.91 -7.93 4.15
N ARG A 88 7.10 -6.65 3.83
CA ARG A 88 7.23 -5.58 4.82
C ARG A 88 5.97 -5.44 5.68
N LEU A 89 4.80 -5.42 5.06
CA LEU A 89 3.52 -5.41 5.78
C LEU A 89 3.39 -6.62 6.72
N ASN A 90 3.75 -7.82 6.25
CA ASN A 90 3.70 -9.03 7.05
C ASN A 90 4.63 -8.97 8.27
N MET A 91 5.84 -8.41 8.12
CA MET A 91 6.76 -8.18 9.24
C MET A 91 6.20 -7.17 10.24
N GLU A 92 5.60 -6.08 9.77
CA GLU A 92 4.94 -5.10 10.65
C GLU A 92 3.75 -5.71 11.39
N PHE A 93 2.93 -6.53 10.73
CA PHE A 93 1.84 -7.26 11.39
C PHE A 93 2.36 -8.23 12.45
N ASN A 94 3.43 -8.98 12.16
CA ASN A 94 4.08 -9.85 13.13
C ASN A 94 4.60 -9.09 14.35
N ARG A 95 5.18 -7.90 14.12
CA ARG A 95 5.71 -7.03 15.18
C ARG A 95 4.61 -6.47 16.08
N VAL A 96 3.46 -6.15 15.50
CA VAL A 96 2.35 -5.53 16.25
C VAL A 96 1.63 -6.53 17.16
N GLN A 97 1.80 -7.86 16.98
CA GLN A 97 1.19 -8.93 17.81
C GLN A 97 -0.21 -8.57 18.33
N ALA A 98 -1.10 -8.12 17.44
CA ALA A 98 -2.49 -7.92 17.80
C ALA A 98 -3.17 -9.29 17.85
N GLY A 99 -3.13 -9.90 19.03
CA GLY A 99 -3.76 -11.17 19.34
C GLY A 99 -5.22 -11.16 18.91
N VAL A 100 -5.64 -12.26 18.28
CA VAL A 100 -7.02 -12.60 17.91
C VAL A 100 -7.54 -12.03 16.58
N LEU A 101 -7.49 -10.71 16.31
CA LEU A 101 -8.10 -10.15 15.07
C LEU A 101 -7.33 -10.43 13.77
N PHE A 102 -6.02 -10.70 13.88
CA PHE A 102 -5.13 -10.76 12.71
C PHE A 102 -4.82 -12.18 12.21
N LYS A 103 -5.20 -13.25 12.93
CA LYS A 103 -4.79 -14.62 12.58
C LYS A 103 -5.23 -15.06 11.18
N GLY A 104 -6.48 -14.78 10.78
CA GLY A 104 -7.00 -15.19 9.48
C GLY A 104 -6.38 -14.44 8.31
N ILE A 105 -6.18 -13.12 8.45
CA ILE A 105 -5.56 -12.28 7.41
C ILE A 105 -4.05 -12.52 7.33
N HIS A 106 -3.40 -12.74 8.47
CA HIS A 106 -2.00 -13.12 8.52
C HIS A 106 -1.76 -14.45 7.81
N GLN A 107 -2.63 -15.45 8.02
CA GLN A 107 -2.54 -16.71 7.30
C GLN A 107 -2.72 -16.51 5.79
N LYS A 108 -3.74 -15.76 5.34
CA LYS A 108 -3.93 -15.46 3.91
C LYS A 108 -2.76 -14.66 3.30
N LEU A 109 -2.16 -13.73 4.05
CA LEU A 109 -0.94 -13.00 3.66
C LEU A 109 0.25 -13.95 3.51
N LYS A 110 0.40 -14.90 4.45
CA LYS A 110 1.45 -15.92 4.43
C LYS A 110 1.24 -16.91 3.29
N ASP A 111 0.01 -17.29 2.99
CA ASP A 111 -0.31 -18.15 1.84
C ASP A 111 0.00 -17.43 0.53
N LEU A 112 -0.35 -16.14 0.42
CA LEU A 112 -0.01 -15.33 -0.74
C LEU A 112 1.51 -15.12 -0.87
N TYR A 113 2.22 -15.01 0.25
CA TYR A 113 3.68 -15.05 0.27
C TYR A 113 4.23 -16.37 -0.26
N ASN A 114 3.72 -17.50 0.24
CA ASN A 114 4.17 -18.84 -0.13
C ASN A 114 3.84 -19.23 -1.58
N ILE A 115 2.79 -18.69 -2.18
CA ILE A 115 2.44 -18.96 -3.59
C ILE A 115 3.40 -18.26 -4.56
N MET A 116 4.02 -17.16 -4.14
CA MET A 116 4.86 -16.32 -5.00
C MET A 116 6.36 -16.54 -4.80
N VAL A 117 6.76 -17.44 -3.88
CA VAL A 117 8.13 -17.91 -3.62
C VAL A 117 8.25 -19.34 -4.08
#